data_AF-A0A1V5SGG8-F1
#
_entry.id   AF-A0A1V5SGG8-F1
#
_cell.length_a   1.000
_cell.length_b   1.000
_cell.length_c   1.000
_cell.angle_alpha   90.00
_cell.angle_beta   90.00
_cell.angle_gamma   90.00
#
_symmetry.space_group_name_H-M   'P 1'
#
loop_
_entity.id
_entity.type
_entity.pdbx_description
1 polymer ?
#
loop_
_entity_poly.entity_id
_entity_poly.type
_entity_poly.pdbx_seq_one_letter_code
_entity_poly.pdbx_strand_id
1 'polypeptide(L)'
;MILQSLYELYDRLSGLADNPYEISPFGYSLQKIAFRLVITNDGRLHELESLRDPQTNLPKQMIVPGGDKPTGKVTERSAHKKTQFLRNNLSFLLGISVEGDKNPALALAQMEFEAFKKVHLEREQQINDPDYSVFCKFLRHWKPEAGLAHGDWIAFGDGQGVIKLIGKTEYLHDRPAVRAWWDENQPKNKSKPVQCLITGDLKPASRLHEPKIRSVKDSQPAGAPIVSFDKGSDAFSSYGHDGEQGLNAPVSEEATFRYATALNSLLAGPQSWKHRFTLGDTTVVFWTDKPSDAEDIFAQFAKEGSTVPKKEEVQDEALLQKMQIFLKVLREGRQAYTEIDKNPDQTNFFILGMTGQARGRIGVRFFYKDTVGHLLDNLRKHYNDMKIIRQYEEGAKYPDSEFPPTWLLLRQTARDKDDIPPILSGPLLRAVITGSLYPEGLYKAVIRRVHADREINYLRTSVIKGYLVRNQKQEVSMSLDPGRKDPAYRIGRLFSALEKTQTDALGEVGSSIKDRFYSAASAMPRSVFPRLLRLYSHHLGKLSVGMRVNREKLVQEIMCEIHEFPGHMNLSDQGLFAIGYYHQMCDFYRGKKVE
;
A
#
# COMPACT_ATOMS: atom_id res chain seq x y z
N MET A 1 -5.63 5.80 20.49
CA MET A 1 -6.34 5.71 19.18
C MET A 1 -5.75 4.64 18.28
N ILE A 2 -4.59 4.83 17.60
CA ILE A 2 -4.04 3.83 16.65
C ILE A 2 -3.83 2.44 17.29
N LEU A 3 -3.04 2.38 18.36
CA LEU A 3 -2.69 1.12 19.02
C LEU A 3 -3.92 0.43 19.62
N GLN A 4 -4.86 1.21 20.13
CA GLN A 4 -6.13 0.71 20.68
C GLN A 4 -7.00 0.08 19.58
N SER A 5 -7.18 0.75 18.43
CA SER A 5 -7.93 0.17 17.31
C SER A 5 -7.26 -1.09 16.71
N LEU A 6 -5.93 -1.18 16.77
CA LEU A 6 -5.20 -2.39 16.36
C LEU A 6 -5.30 -3.51 17.41
N TYR A 7 -5.35 -3.16 18.70
CA TYR A 7 -5.62 -4.10 19.78
C TYR A 7 -7.03 -4.70 19.65
N GLU A 8 -8.05 -3.87 19.40
CA GLU A 8 -9.42 -4.32 19.15
C GLU A 8 -9.52 -5.15 17.85
N LEU A 9 -8.77 -4.77 16.82
CA LEU A 9 -8.68 -5.54 15.58
C LEU A 9 -8.13 -6.95 15.81
N TYR A 10 -7.15 -7.12 16.71
CA TYR A 10 -6.63 -8.44 17.06
C TYR A 10 -7.76 -9.37 17.54
N ASP A 11 -8.61 -8.89 18.44
CA ASP A 11 -9.72 -9.67 18.99
C ASP A 11 -10.75 -10.02 17.89
N ARG A 12 -11.06 -9.06 17.01
CA ARG A 12 -11.94 -9.28 15.85
C ARG A 12 -11.39 -10.37 14.93
N LEU A 13 -10.12 -10.27 14.53
CA LEU A 13 -9.52 -11.18 13.55
C LEU A 13 -9.26 -12.57 14.13
N SER A 14 -8.86 -12.66 15.41
CA SER A 14 -8.66 -13.94 16.10
C SER A 14 -9.96 -14.69 16.37
N GLY A 15 -11.10 -13.99 16.47
CA GLY A 15 -12.42 -14.59 16.63
C GLY A 15 -13.05 -15.15 15.35
N LEU A 16 -12.41 -14.99 14.19
CA LEU A 16 -12.92 -15.52 12.91
C LEU A 16 -12.74 -17.05 12.85
N ALA A 17 -13.78 -17.75 12.39
CA ALA A 17 -13.71 -19.17 12.08
C ALA A 17 -12.57 -19.43 11.07
N ASP A 18 -11.88 -20.56 11.23
CA ASP A 18 -10.75 -20.99 10.39
C ASP A 18 -9.50 -20.08 10.39
N ASN A 19 -9.50 -18.99 11.18
CA ASN A 19 -8.39 -18.04 11.32
C ASN A 19 -7.72 -17.66 9.97
N PRO A 20 -8.45 -17.08 9.00
CA PRO A 20 -7.95 -16.82 7.65
C PRO A 20 -6.80 -15.79 7.61
N TYR A 21 -6.60 -15.02 8.69
CA TYR A 21 -5.51 -14.06 8.85
C TYR A 21 -4.29 -14.66 9.54
N GLU A 22 -4.34 -15.92 9.97
CA GLU A 22 -3.31 -16.61 10.74
C GLU A 22 -2.85 -15.79 11.95
N ILE A 23 -3.81 -15.18 12.66
CA ILE A 23 -3.55 -14.42 13.89
C ILE A 23 -2.94 -15.36 14.92
N SER A 24 -1.72 -15.04 15.35
CA SER A 24 -0.98 -15.83 16.34
C SER A 24 -1.49 -15.53 17.75
N PRO A 25 -1.72 -16.56 18.59
CA PRO A 25 -1.97 -16.37 20.02
C PRO A 25 -0.72 -15.81 20.73
N PHE A 26 -0.91 -15.20 21.90
CA PHE A 26 0.21 -14.66 22.69
C PHE A 26 1.26 -15.73 22.98
N GLY A 27 2.54 -15.41 22.71
CA GLY A 27 3.66 -16.34 22.84
C GLY A 27 3.91 -17.22 21.60
N TYR A 28 3.14 -17.05 20.54
CA TYR A 28 3.34 -17.70 19.23
C TYR A 28 3.64 -16.65 18.16
N SER A 29 4.15 -17.10 17.01
CA SER A 29 4.31 -16.23 15.85
C SER A 29 4.12 -16.98 14.54
N LEU A 30 3.66 -16.26 13.52
CA LEU A 30 3.57 -16.75 12.16
C LEU A 30 4.94 -16.73 11.48
N GLN A 31 5.44 -17.89 11.08
CA GLN A 31 6.80 -18.08 10.59
C GLN A 31 6.81 -18.82 9.25
N LYS A 32 7.85 -18.55 8.46
CA LYS A 32 8.13 -19.23 7.18
C LYS A 32 8.93 -20.49 7.45
N ILE A 33 8.31 -21.66 7.28
CA ILE A 33 8.91 -22.98 7.54
C ILE A 33 9.20 -23.66 6.20
N ALA A 34 10.48 -23.92 5.94
CA ALA A 34 10.96 -24.43 4.66
C ALA A 34 10.96 -25.96 4.60
N PHE A 35 11.10 -26.64 5.74
CA PHE A 35 11.18 -28.10 5.78
C PHE A 35 10.67 -28.68 7.10
N ARG A 36 10.49 -29.99 7.14
CA ARG A 36 10.27 -30.75 8.38
C ARG A 36 11.32 -31.84 8.55
N LEU A 37 11.80 -31.98 9.78
CA LEU A 37 12.68 -33.04 10.24
C LEU A 37 11.82 -34.24 10.66
N VAL A 38 11.89 -35.34 9.90
CA VAL A 38 11.12 -36.56 10.16
C VAL A 38 11.97 -37.54 10.96
N ILE A 39 11.46 -37.93 12.12
CA ILE A 39 12.16 -38.80 13.07
C ILE A 39 11.38 -40.10 13.23
N THR A 40 12.08 -41.23 13.24
CA THR A 40 11.49 -42.53 13.50
C THR A 40 11.13 -42.72 14.98
N ASN A 41 10.22 -43.66 15.28
CA ASN A 41 9.82 -43.94 16.66
C ASN A 41 10.97 -44.44 17.56
N ASP A 42 12.08 -44.93 16.99
CA ASP A 42 13.28 -45.31 17.74
C ASP A 42 14.29 -44.17 17.93
N GLY A 43 14.00 -42.97 17.43
CA GLY A 43 14.81 -41.77 17.61
C GLY A 43 15.95 -41.62 16.61
N ARG A 44 15.76 -42.06 15.36
CA ARG A 44 16.72 -41.87 14.26
C ARG A 44 16.17 -40.87 13.24
N LEU A 45 17.08 -40.19 12.53
CA LEU A 45 16.70 -39.38 11.38
C LEU A 45 16.14 -40.30 10.29
N HIS A 46 14.92 -40.04 9.83
CA HIS A 46 14.36 -40.69 8.65
C HIS A 46 14.74 -39.90 7.40
N GLU A 47 14.27 -38.66 7.31
CA GLU A 47 14.52 -37.76 6.18
C GLU A 47 14.23 -36.29 6.53
N LEU A 48 14.60 -35.38 5.61
CA LEU A 48 14.08 -34.02 5.57
C LEU A 48 13.06 -33.92 4.44
N GLU A 49 11.86 -33.44 4.75
CA GLU A 49 10.85 -33.17 3.72
C GLU A 49 10.69 -31.67 3.51
N SER A 50 10.72 -31.23 2.24
CA SER A 50 10.43 -29.84 1.89
C SER A 50 8.98 -29.48 2.19
N LEU A 51 8.78 -28.32 2.80
CA LEU A 51 7.48 -27.68 2.99
C LEU A 51 7.32 -26.45 2.09
N ARG A 52 8.16 -26.33 1.07
CA ARG A 52 8.03 -25.27 0.07
C ARG A 52 6.91 -25.60 -0.90
N ASP A 53 6.18 -24.58 -1.31
CA ASP A 53 5.18 -24.70 -2.36
C ASP A 53 5.86 -25.11 -3.68
N PRO A 54 5.41 -26.18 -4.37
CA PRO A 54 6.08 -26.69 -5.57
C PRO A 54 6.09 -25.71 -6.76
N GLN A 55 5.18 -24.74 -6.80
CA GLN A 55 5.07 -23.79 -7.92
C GLN A 55 5.87 -22.51 -7.67
N THR A 56 5.79 -21.98 -6.45
CA THR A 56 6.40 -20.70 -6.08
C THR A 56 7.74 -20.87 -5.35
N ASN A 57 8.07 -22.09 -4.92
CA ASN A 57 9.23 -22.42 -4.08
C ASN A 57 9.29 -21.64 -2.74
N LEU A 58 8.18 -21.06 -2.32
CA LEU A 58 8.08 -20.29 -1.08
C LEU A 58 7.86 -21.21 0.12
N PRO A 59 8.50 -20.97 1.28
CA PRO A 59 8.24 -21.72 2.50
C PRO A 59 6.78 -21.59 2.96
N LYS A 60 6.23 -22.67 3.52
CA LYS A 60 4.89 -22.69 4.13
C LYS A 60 4.84 -21.77 5.35
N GLN A 61 3.77 -20.98 5.47
CA GLN A 61 3.50 -20.20 6.68
C GLN A 61 2.88 -21.09 7.76
N MET A 62 3.33 -20.95 9.00
CA MET A 62 2.89 -21.76 10.13
C MET A 62 2.99 -20.97 11.43
N ILE A 63 1.94 -21.05 12.25
CA ILE A 63 1.96 -20.52 13.62
C ILE A 63 2.76 -21.49 14.48
N VAL A 64 3.84 -20.99 15.08
CA VAL A 64 4.77 -21.79 15.89
C VAL A 64 5.06 -21.11 17.23
N PRO A 65 5.42 -21.87 18.27
CA PRO A 65 5.85 -21.31 19.54
C PRO A 65 7.03 -20.34 19.42
N GLY A 66 6.95 -19.23 20.16
CA GLY A 66 8.00 -18.22 20.30
C GLY A 66 8.12 -17.27 19.11
N GLY A 67 8.87 -16.18 19.31
CA GLY A 67 9.07 -15.12 18.33
C GLY A 67 10.33 -15.27 17.46
N ASP A 68 10.72 -14.18 16.82
CA ASP A 68 11.91 -14.16 15.96
C ASP A 68 13.20 -14.43 16.74
N LYS A 69 14.17 -15.03 16.04
CA LYS A 69 15.53 -15.22 16.57
C LYS A 69 16.18 -13.84 16.80
N PRO A 70 16.82 -13.59 17.95
CA PRO A 70 17.54 -12.35 18.18
C PRO A 70 18.60 -12.07 17.10
N THR A 71 18.73 -10.81 16.69
CA THR A 71 19.71 -10.38 15.68
C THR A 71 21.16 -10.46 16.18
N GLY A 72 22.14 -10.54 15.27
CA GLY A 72 23.59 -10.53 15.57
C GLY A 72 24.30 -11.84 15.21
N LYS A 73 25.62 -11.93 15.42
CA LYS A 73 26.39 -13.19 15.23
C LYS A 73 26.10 -14.19 16.33
N VAL A 74 26.19 -15.49 16.04
CA VAL A 74 26.09 -16.53 17.07
C VAL A 74 27.47 -16.73 17.70
N THR A 75 27.48 -16.82 19.02
CA THR A 75 28.67 -16.97 19.86
C THR A 75 28.34 -17.94 20.98
N GLU A 76 29.34 -18.48 21.68
CA GLU A 76 29.12 -19.39 22.82
C GLU A 76 28.18 -18.79 23.88
N ARG A 77 28.30 -17.48 24.12
CA ARG A 77 27.47 -16.74 25.08
C ARG A 77 26.06 -16.42 24.56
N SER A 78 25.78 -16.62 23.28
CA SER A 78 24.49 -16.23 22.66
C SER A 78 23.73 -17.38 21.98
N ALA A 79 24.36 -18.55 21.78
CA ALA A 79 23.74 -19.71 21.12
C ALA A 79 22.44 -20.15 21.83
N HIS A 80 22.44 -20.24 23.16
CA HIS A 80 21.23 -20.59 23.93
C HIS A 80 20.08 -19.59 23.72
N LYS A 81 20.37 -18.28 23.64
CA LYS A 81 19.36 -17.22 23.41
C LYS A 81 18.76 -17.26 22.00
N LYS A 82 19.44 -17.98 21.10
CA LYS A 82 19.14 -18.10 19.68
C LYS A 82 18.50 -19.44 19.32
N THR A 83 18.40 -20.34 20.31
CA THR A 83 17.64 -21.57 20.23
C THR A 83 16.15 -21.23 20.24
N GLN A 84 15.43 -21.67 19.22
CA GLN A 84 13.98 -21.54 19.14
C GLN A 84 13.36 -22.90 19.49
N PHE A 85 12.24 -22.89 20.20
CA PHE A 85 11.63 -24.11 20.71
C PHE A 85 11.04 -24.93 19.57
N LEU A 86 11.51 -26.18 19.41
CA LEU A 86 11.05 -27.13 18.39
C LEU A 86 11.10 -26.62 16.94
N ARG A 87 11.95 -25.63 16.68
CA ARG A 87 12.27 -25.14 15.34
C ARG A 87 13.64 -24.50 15.30
N ASN A 88 14.32 -24.55 14.16
CA ASN A 88 15.49 -23.72 13.86
C ASN A 88 15.98 -23.94 12.43
N ASN A 89 17.11 -23.34 12.04
CA ASN A 89 17.83 -23.73 10.82
C ASN A 89 18.60 -25.06 11.01
N LEU A 90 19.17 -25.59 9.91
CA LEU A 90 19.94 -26.84 9.93
C LEU A 90 21.08 -26.86 10.95
N SER A 91 21.75 -25.72 11.14
CA SER A 91 22.88 -25.64 12.05
C SER A 91 22.51 -25.95 13.50
N PHE A 92 21.37 -25.47 13.96
CA PHE A 92 20.85 -25.78 15.30
C PHE A 92 20.15 -27.15 15.36
N LEU A 93 19.46 -27.57 14.29
CA LEU A 93 18.71 -28.83 14.29
C LEU A 93 19.60 -30.07 14.14
N LEU A 94 20.66 -29.99 13.34
CA LEU A 94 21.49 -31.12 12.91
C LEU A 94 22.99 -30.90 13.07
N GLY A 95 23.45 -29.68 13.39
CA GLY A 95 24.88 -29.37 13.45
C GLY A 95 25.53 -29.22 12.08
N ILE A 96 24.75 -28.87 11.05
CA ILE A 96 25.20 -28.76 9.66
C ILE A 96 24.99 -27.32 9.18
N SER A 97 26.06 -26.65 8.77
CA SER A 97 25.99 -25.32 8.15
C SER A 97 26.11 -25.43 6.63
N VAL A 98 25.25 -24.70 5.92
CA VAL A 98 25.28 -24.57 4.45
C VAL A 98 25.41 -23.08 4.12
N GLU A 99 26.40 -22.70 3.32
CA GLU A 99 26.59 -21.33 2.85
C GLU A 99 26.43 -21.25 1.33
N GLY A 100 25.22 -20.93 0.85
CA GLY A 100 24.92 -20.92 -0.58
C GLY A 100 25.13 -22.31 -1.20
N ASP A 101 25.79 -22.36 -2.36
CA ASP A 101 26.08 -23.61 -3.08
C ASP A 101 27.34 -24.34 -2.58
N LYS A 102 27.89 -23.93 -1.43
CA LYS A 102 29.10 -24.55 -0.87
C LYS A 102 28.77 -25.88 -0.18
N ASN A 103 29.78 -26.75 -0.14
CA ASN A 103 29.72 -27.99 0.61
C ASN A 103 29.36 -27.75 2.10
N PRO A 104 28.51 -28.62 2.69
CA PRO A 104 28.13 -28.53 4.10
C PRO A 104 29.35 -28.57 5.03
N ALA A 105 29.36 -27.74 6.07
CA ALA A 105 30.45 -27.64 7.04
C ALA A 105 29.96 -27.80 8.49
N LEU A 106 30.71 -28.57 9.29
CA LEU A 106 30.36 -28.89 10.69
C LEU A 106 30.91 -27.89 11.71
N ALA A 107 32.12 -27.36 11.48
CA ALA A 107 32.89 -26.62 12.49
C ALA A 107 32.18 -25.35 13.02
N LEU A 108 31.30 -24.74 12.22
CA LEU A 108 30.55 -23.54 12.62
C LEU A 108 29.25 -23.86 13.35
N ALA A 109 28.70 -25.07 13.18
CA ALA A 109 27.36 -25.45 13.63
C ALA A 109 27.35 -26.35 14.88
N GLN A 110 28.49 -26.91 15.29
CA GLN A 110 28.57 -27.82 16.44
C GLN A 110 28.09 -27.18 17.74
N MET A 111 28.53 -25.95 18.02
CA MET A 111 28.08 -25.19 19.19
C MET A 111 26.57 -24.88 19.15
N GLU A 112 26.02 -24.63 17.96
CA GLU A 112 24.61 -24.31 17.77
C GLU A 112 23.71 -25.53 18.04
N PHE A 113 24.11 -26.70 17.53
CA PHE A 113 23.46 -27.97 17.82
C PHE A 113 23.54 -28.35 19.29
N GLU A 114 24.72 -28.21 19.94
CA GLU A 114 24.85 -28.52 21.36
C GLU A 114 23.99 -27.60 22.24
N ALA A 115 23.89 -26.31 21.91
CA ALA A 115 22.97 -25.39 22.59
C ALA A 115 21.50 -25.81 22.40
N PHE A 116 21.11 -26.18 21.18
CA PHE A 116 19.76 -26.64 20.87
C PHE A 116 19.42 -27.94 21.62
N LYS A 117 20.34 -28.92 21.58
CA LYS A 117 20.26 -30.20 22.28
C LYS A 117 20.08 -30.01 23.77
N LYS A 118 20.96 -29.23 24.41
CA LYS A 118 20.90 -28.96 25.85
C LYS A 118 19.53 -28.41 26.27
N VAL A 119 19.04 -27.39 25.55
CA VAL A 119 17.76 -26.72 25.87
C VAL A 119 16.57 -27.69 25.84
N HIS A 120 16.53 -28.64 24.90
CA HIS A 120 15.41 -29.58 24.80
C HIS A 120 15.55 -30.75 25.79
N LEU A 121 16.77 -31.25 26.03
CA LEU A 121 17.01 -32.31 27.00
C LEU A 121 16.69 -31.88 28.45
N GLU A 122 16.96 -30.63 28.81
CA GLU A 122 16.62 -30.07 30.13
C GLU A 122 15.10 -29.99 30.38
N ARG A 123 14.28 -30.08 29.31
CA ARG A 123 12.82 -29.93 29.37
C ARG A 123 12.05 -31.24 29.22
N GLU A 124 12.71 -32.35 28.87
CA GLU A 124 12.08 -33.64 28.58
C GLU A 124 11.18 -34.12 29.72
N GLN A 125 11.70 -34.13 30.96
CA GLN A 125 10.93 -34.56 32.14
C GLN A 125 9.76 -33.64 32.46
N GLN A 126 9.89 -32.33 32.17
CA GLN A 126 8.86 -31.34 32.47
C GLN A 126 7.71 -31.41 31.48
N ILE A 127 8.01 -31.67 30.21
CA ILE A 127 7.01 -31.83 29.14
C ILE A 127 6.29 -33.17 29.27
N ASN A 128 6.99 -34.22 29.72
CA ASN A 128 6.42 -35.54 30.01
C ASN A 128 5.52 -36.09 28.87
N ASP A 129 6.01 -35.98 27.63
CA ASP A 129 5.33 -36.49 26.44
C ASP A 129 6.16 -37.61 25.78
N PRO A 130 5.56 -38.76 25.43
CA PRO A 130 6.28 -39.87 24.81
C PRO A 130 6.94 -39.50 23.48
N ASP A 131 6.25 -38.73 22.62
CA ASP A 131 6.75 -38.35 21.30
C ASP A 131 7.88 -37.31 21.44
N TYR A 132 7.79 -36.41 22.43
CA TYR A 132 8.89 -35.51 22.79
C TYR A 132 10.12 -36.27 23.30
N SER A 133 9.91 -37.33 24.08
CA SER A 133 11.00 -38.19 24.58
C SER A 133 11.72 -38.92 23.45
N VAL A 134 11.00 -39.33 22.39
CA VAL A 134 11.60 -39.87 21.16
C VAL A 134 12.50 -38.83 20.48
N PHE A 135 12.07 -37.56 20.42
CA PHE A 135 12.90 -36.47 19.90
C PHE A 135 14.14 -36.21 20.77
N CYS A 136 14.01 -36.24 22.10
CA CYS A 136 15.15 -36.16 23.00
C CYS A 136 16.11 -37.35 22.82
N LYS A 137 15.59 -38.55 22.56
CA LYS A 137 16.41 -39.71 22.17
C LYS A 137 17.17 -39.45 20.87
N PHE A 138 16.55 -38.85 19.86
CA PHE A 138 17.25 -38.41 18.65
C PHE A 138 18.40 -37.45 18.97
N LEU A 139 18.16 -36.40 19.75
CA LEU A 139 19.19 -35.43 20.12
C LEU A 139 20.38 -36.05 20.89
N ARG A 140 20.14 -37.11 21.68
CA ARG A 140 21.21 -37.85 22.38
C ARG A 140 22.10 -38.63 21.44
N HIS A 141 21.51 -39.30 20.44
CA HIS A 141 22.21 -40.25 19.58
C HIS A 141 22.74 -39.65 18.28
N TRP A 142 22.13 -38.56 17.79
CA TRP A 142 22.55 -37.90 16.57
C TRP A 142 23.97 -37.36 16.69
N LYS A 143 24.77 -37.64 15.66
CA LYS A 143 26.13 -37.16 15.50
C LYS A 143 26.20 -36.34 14.20
N PRO A 144 26.51 -35.03 14.25
CA PRO A 144 26.59 -34.20 13.05
C PRO A 144 27.52 -34.77 11.97
N GLU A 145 28.58 -35.48 12.35
CA GLU A 145 29.52 -36.15 11.44
C GLU A 145 28.84 -37.19 10.55
N ALA A 146 27.83 -37.89 11.06
CA ALA A 146 27.05 -38.87 10.30
C ALA A 146 26.15 -38.19 9.25
N GLY A 147 25.81 -36.91 9.44
CA GLY A 147 25.00 -36.13 8.52
C GLY A 147 25.73 -35.75 7.23
N LEU A 148 27.06 -35.58 7.25
CA LEU A 148 27.82 -35.26 6.02
C LEU A 148 27.72 -36.34 4.93
N ALA A 149 27.45 -37.60 5.33
CA ALA A 149 27.30 -38.72 4.42
C ALA A 149 25.87 -38.88 3.85
N HIS A 150 24.90 -38.12 4.34
CA HIS A 150 23.48 -38.26 4.02
C HIS A 150 22.94 -37.00 3.31
N GLY A 151 22.67 -37.07 2.01
CA GLY A 151 21.69 -36.20 1.37
C GLY A 151 22.15 -34.81 0.89
N ASP A 152 21.23 -34.18 0.14
CA ASP A 152 21.35 -32.83 -0.41
C ASP A 152 20.89 -31.78 0.62
N TRP A 153 21.79 -31.40 1.52
CA TRP A 153 21.53 -30.36 2.53
C TRP A 153 21.36 -28.96 1.92
N ILE A 154 21.85 -28.75 0.69
CA ILE A 154 21.85 -27.44 0.03
C ILE A 154 20.42 -26.94 -0.15
N ALA A 155 19.51 -27.84 -0.54
CA ALA A 155 18.09 -27.55 -0.71
C ALA A 155 17.38 -27.02 0.55
N PHE A 156 17.98 -27.18 1.74
CA PHE A 156 17.40 -26.81 3.03
C PHE A 156 18.21 -25.74 3.79
N GLY A 157 19.32 -25.27 3.21
CA GLY A 157 20.27 -24.36 3.86
C GLY A 157 19.71 -22.97 4.19
N ASP A 158 18.71 -22.51 3.44
CA ASP A 158 18.18 -21.14 3.48
C ASP A 158 16.84 -21.01 4.24
N GLY A 159 16.54 -21.93 5.16
CA GLY A 159 15.24 -21.95 5.85
C GLY A 159 15.24 -22.44 7.29
N GLN A 160 14.05 -22.47 7.87
CA GLN A 160 13.79 -23.04 9.20
C GLN A 160 12.99 -24.34 9.07
N GLY A 161 13.31 -25.30 9.92
CA GLY A 161 12.62 -26.58 10.02
C GLY A 161 11.83 -26.72 11.32
N VAL A 162 10.79 -27.57 11.26
CA VAL A 162 10.01 -28.06 12.41
C VAL A 162 10.16 -29.58 12.54
N ILE A 163 9.78 -30.15 13.69
CA ILE A 163 9.95 -31.59 13.96
C ILE A 163 8.63 -32.35 13.80
N LYS A 164 8.69 -33.55 13.21
CA LYS A 164 7.57 -34.50 13.09
C LYS A 164 8.05 -35.94 13.30
N LEU A 165 7.21 -36.77 13.93
CA LEU A 165 7.46 -38.21 14.05
C LEU A 165 6.80 -38.98 12.90
N ILE A 166 7.45 -40.06 12.46
CA ILE A 166 6.91 -40.95 11.41
C ILE A 166 5.56 -41.55 11.85
N GLY A 167 4.60 -41.59 10.92
CA GLY A 167 3.25 -42.11 11.18
C GLY A 167 2.35 -41.20 12.02
N LYS A 168 2.84 -40.04 12.50
CA LYS A 168 2.00 -39.01 13.14
C LYS A 168 1.47 -38.03 12.11
N THR A 169 0.31 -37.43 12.36
CA THR A 169 -0.27 -36.39 11.50
C THR A 169 0.23 -35.00 11.90
N GLU A 170 0.26 -34.73 13.20
CA GLU A 170 0.67 -33.47 13.84
C GLU A 170 2.20 -33.26 13.91
N TYR A 171 2.62 -31.99 14.02
CA TYR A 171 4.00 -31.65 14.34
C TYR A 171 4.26 -31.78 15.85
N LEU A 172 5.52 -31.93 16.25
CA LEU A 172 5.86 -32.12 17.66
C LEU A 172 5.46 -30.92 18.54
N HIS A 173 5.48 -29.71 17.99
CA HIS A 173 5.05 -28.50 18.70
C HIS A 173 3.52 -28.34 18.78
N ASP A 174 2.76 -29.20 18.08
CA ASP A 174 1.30 -29.22 18.13
C ASP A 174 0.75 -30.20 19.16
N ARG A 175 1.61 -31.10 19.68
CA ARG A 175 1.26 -32.05 20.73
C ARG A 175 0.62 -31.33 21.92
N PRO A 176 -0.53 -31.79 22.44
CA PRO A 176 -1.23 -31.11 23.54
C PRO A 176 -0.37 -30.87 24.78
N ALA A 177 0.42 -31.87 25.21
CA ALA A 177 1.32 -31.74 26.36
C ALA A 177 2.45 -30.72 26.13
N VAL A 178 2.98 -30.67 24.90
CA VAL A 178 4.04 -29.71 24.51
C VAL A 178 3.49 -28.29 24.47
N ARG A 179 2.29 -28.09 23.91
CA ARG A 179 1.62 -26.78 23.89
C ARG A 179 1.28 -26.30 25.30
N ALA A 180 0.68 -27.16 26.13
CA ALA A 180 0.37 -26.83 27.52
C ALA A 180 1.63 -26.42 28.30
N TRP A 181 2.71 -27.19 28.17
CA TRP A 181 3.98 -26.84 28.80
C TRP A 181 4.51 -25.49 28.28
N TRP A 182 4.44 -25.23 26.97
CA TRP A 182 4.87 -23.96 26.39
C TRP A 182 4.10 -22.77 26.95
N ASP A 183 2.77 -22.86 27.00
CA ASP A 183 1.89 -21.79 27.49
C ASP A 183 2.13 -21.46 28.96
N GLU A 184 2.42 -22.46 29.78
CA GLU A 184 2.73 -22.26 31.20
C GLU A 184 4.14 -21.67 31.43
N ASN A 185 5.09 -22.00 30.54
CA ASN A 185 6.52 -21.69 30.68
C ASN A 185 7.01 -20.59 29.73
N GLN A 186 6.11 -19.78 29.18
CA GLN A 186 6.50 -18.60 28.41
C GLN A 186 7.36 -17.66 29.27
N PRO A 187 8.36 -16.95 28.70
CA PRO A 187 9.20 -16.03 29.44
C PRO A 187 8.37 -14.95 30.16
N LYS A 188 8.32 -14.98 31.50
CA LYS A 188 7.59 -13.99 32.29
C LYS A 188 8.45 -12.76 32.54
N ASN A 189 7.96 -11.58 32.18
CA ASN A 189 8.59 -10.32 32.54
C ASN A 189 8.41 -10.04 34.04
N LYS A 190 9.53 -9.94 34.75
CA LYS A 190 9.58 -9.71 36.21
C LYS A 190 9.59 -8.23 36.59
N SER A 191 9.45 -7.33 35.62
CA SER A 191 9.36 -5.89 35.86
C SER A 191 8.14 -5.55 36.71
N LYS A 192 8.23 -4.43 37.45
CA LYS A 192 7.10 -3.93 38.25
C LYS A 192 5.89 -3.67 37.35
N PRO A 193 4.68 -4.12 37.74
CA PRO A 193 3.47 -3.79 37.01
C PRO A 193 3.25 -2.28 36.95
N VAL A 194 2.86 -1.79 35.79
CA VAL A 194 2.47 -0.41 35.53
C VAL A 194 1.14 -0.41 34.78
N GLN A 195 0.42 0.72 34.81
CA GLN A 195 -0.84 0.80 34.11
C GLN A 195 -0.62 0.82 32.59
N CYS A 196 -1.23 -0.13 31.88
CA CYS A 196 -1.16 -0.18 30.43
C CYS A 196 -1.99 0.95 29.81
N LEU A 197 -1.38 1.77 28.94
CA LEU A 197 -2.05 2.87 28.24
C LEU A 197 -3.14 2.43 27.24
N ILE A 198 -3.18 1.15 26.88
CA ILE A 198 -4.19 0.59 25.95
C ILE A 198 -5.36 -0.01 26.73
N THR A 199 -5.08 -0.91 27.68
CA THR A 199 -6.13 -1.68 28.36
C THR A 199 -6.55 -1.09 29.71
N GLY A 200 -5.71 -0.26 30.33
CA GLY A 200 -5.93 0.26 31.68
C GLY A 200 -5.52 -0.69 32.81
N ASP A 201 -5.14 -1.94 32.50
CA ASP A 201 -4.75 -2.96 33.49
C ASP A 201 -3.34 -2.73 34.03
N LEU A 202 -3.10 -3.16 35.28
CA LEU A 202 -1.77 -3.21 35.88
C LEU A 202 -1.04 -4.49 35.43
N LYS A 203 -0.11 -4.36 34.48
CA LYS A 203 0.70 -5.46 33.93
C LYS A 203 2.16 -5.02 33.72
N PRO A 204 3.13 -5.94 33.64
CA PRO A 204 4.50 -5.59 33.27
C PRO A 204 4.54 -4.87 31.91
N ALA A 205 5.21 -3.73 31.84
CA ALA A 205 5.36 -2.99 30.60
C ALA A 205 6.41 -3.62 29.68
N SER A 206 6.13 -3.54 28.38
CA SER A 206 7.04 -3.96 27.33
C SER A 206 8.14 -2.91 27.16
N ARG A 207 9.40 -3.31 27.45
CA ARG A 207 10.56 -2.44 27.20
C ARG A 207 10.79 -2.21 25.70
N LEU A 208 10.59 -3.26 24.90
CA LEU A 208 10.65 -3.21 23.44
C LEU A 208 9.31 -3.66 22.89
N HIS A 209 8.82 -2.97 21.87
CA HIS A 209 7.54 -3.30 21.28
C HIS A 209 7.70 -4.37 20.20
N GLU A 210 7.30 -5.61 20.52
CA GLU A 210 7.45 -6.79 19.66
C GLU A 210 6.09 -7.47 19.40
N PRO A 211 5.88 -8.12 18.24
CA PRO A 211 6.83 -8.26 17.13
C PRO A 211 7.07 -6.94 16.36
N LYS A 212 8.26 -6.78 15.78
CA LYS A 212 8.55 -5.70 14.83
C LYS A 212 7.59 -5.72 13.63
N ILE A 213 7.27 -4.53 13.12
CA ILE A 213 6.36 -4.36 11.98
C ILE A 213 7.14 -4.55 10.68
N ARG A 214 6.71 -5.52 9.86
CA ARG A 214 7.36 -5.92 8.60
C ARG A 214 6.60 -5.37 7.39
N SER A 215 7.18 -5.52 6.20
CA SER A 215 6.53 -5.20 4.92
C SER A 215 6.11 -3.73 4.73
N VAL A 216 6.75 -2.81 5.44
CA VAL A 216 6.64 -1.36 5.20
C VAL A 216 7.73 -0.93 4.23
N LYS A 217 7.34 -0.20 3.18
CA LYS A 217 8.27 0.32 2.18
C LYS A 217 9.40 1.15 2.83
N ASP A 218 10.61 0.93 2.34
CA ASP A 218 11.86 1.55 2.81
C ASP A 218 12.24 1.23 4.27
N SER A 219 11.60 0.23 4.89
CA SER A 219 11.94 -0.27 6.22
C SER A 219 12.95 -1.44 6.17
N GLN A 220 13.54 -1.80 7.31
CA GLN A 220 14.40 -2.98 7.41
C GLN A 220 13.63 -4.27 7.07
N PRO A 221 14.25 -5.24 6.37
CA PRO A 221 13.63 -6.54 6.08
C PRO A 221 13.17 -7.30 7.33
N ALA A 222 13.92 -7.16 8.43
CA ALA A 222 13.58 -7.74 9.74
C ALA A 222 12.44 -6.98 10.47
N GLY A 223 11.89 -5.95 9.85
CA GLY A 223 10.90 -5.05 10.43
C GLY A 223 11.51 -3.99 11.35
N ALA A 224 10.67 -3.04 11.75
CA ALA A 224 11.01 -2.01 12.69
C ALA A 224 9.85 -1.77 13.68
N PRO A 225 10.14 -1.29 14.91
CA PRO A 225 9.08 -0.94 15.85
C PRO A 225 8.30 0.30 15.38
N ILE A 226 6.99 0.31 15.64
CA ILE A 226 6.12 1.49 15.46
C ILE A 226 6.15 2.42 16.68
N VAL A 227 6.46 1.88 17.86
CA VAL A 227 6.73 2.63 19.09
C VAL A 227 8.10 2.20 19.61
N SER A 228 9.02 3.15 19.73
CA SER A 228 10.38 2.89 20.20
C SER A 228 10.99 4.13 20.81
N PHE A 229 11.78 3.93 21.87
CA PHE A 229 12.57 4.96 22.53
C PHE A 229 14.04 4.57 22.42
N ASP A 230 14.92 5.51 22.07
CA ASP A 230 16.35 5.23 22.06
C ASP A 230 16.86 5.17 23.50
N LYS A 231 17.61 4.12 23.83
CA LYS A 231 18.20 3.94 25.17
C LYS A 231 19.36 4.91 25.41
N GLY A 232 20.06 5.33 24.35
CA GLY A 232 21.29 6.12 24.45
C GLY A 232 21.10 7.63 24.49
N SER A 233 19.85 8.12 24.58
CA SER A 233 19.57 9.55 24.53
C SER A 233 18.57 9.95 25.62
N ASP A 234 19.03 10.77 26.56
CA ASP A 234 18.21 11.34 27.64
C ASP A 234 17.05 12.19 27.12
N ALA A 235 17.11 12.64 25.86
CA ALA A 235 16.02 13.37 25.20
C ALA A 235 14.74 12.52 25.04
N PHE A 236 14.83 11.19 25.17
CA PHE A 236 13.66 10.30 25.15
C PHE A 236 13.23 9.83 26.53
N SER A 237 13.89 10.31 27.59
CA SER A 237 13.51 10.05 28.98
C SER A 237 12.50 11.11 29.44
N SER A 238 11.47 10.67 30.16
CA SER A 238 10.47 11.55 30.76
C SER A 238 9.89 10.87 32.00
N TYR A 239 9.29 11.65 32.89
CA TYR A 239 8.68 11.16 34.15
C TYR A 239 9.65 10.39 35.07
N GLY A 240 10.95 10.67 35.01
CA GLY A 240 11.97 10.02 35.87
C GLY A 240 12.39 8.61 35.43
N HIS A 241 12.02 8.19 34.21
CA HIS A 241 12.35 6.87 33.63
C HIS A 241 13.65 6.89 32.81
N ASP A 242 14.68 7.58 33.30
CA ASP A 242 15.95 7.76 32.60
C ASP A 242 16.67 6.43 32.35
N GLY A 243 16.95 6.12 31.09
CA GLY A 243 17.63 4.88 30.69
C GLY A 243 16.77 3.60 30.76
N GLU A 244 15.48 3.70 31.12
CA GLU A 244 14.59 2.55 31.34
C GLU A 244 13.82 2.09 30.08
N GLN A 245 13.93 2.82 28.96
CA GLN A 245 13.39 2.53 27.62
C GLN A 245 11.93 1.98 27.60
N GLY A 246 10.95 2.82 27.26
CA GLY A 246 9.54 2.38 27.07
C GLY A 246 8.62 2.58 28.27
N LEU A 247 9.17 2.80 29.47
CA LEU A 247 8.35 3.08 30.68
C LEU A 247 7.69 4.47 30.69
N ASN A 248 8.17 5.39 29.86
CA ASN A 248 7.55 6.69 29.62
C ASN A 248 6.25 6.60 28.77
N ALA A 249 5.96 5.47 28.15
CA ALA A 249 4.69 5.18 27.48
C ALA A 249 4.29 3.72 27.75
N PRO A 250 3.89 3.39 28.99
CA PRO A 250 3.78 2.00 29.43
C PRO A 250 2.66 1.26 28.68
N VAL A 251 3.03 0.25 27.90
CA VAL A 251 2.10 -0.68 27.27
C VAL A 251 2.47 -2.09 27.70
N SER A 252 1.48 -2.90 28.09
CA SER A 252 1.73 -4.28 28.52
C SER A 252 2.30 -5.12 27.37
N GLU A 253 3.07 -6.16 27.69
CA GLU A 253 3.63 -7.07 26.67
C GLU A 253 2.54 -7.71 25.81
N GLU A 254 1.42 -8.09 26.43
CA GLU A 254 0.28 -8.67 25.74
C GLU A 254 -0.38 -7.67 24.79
N ALA A 255 -0.66 -6.44 25.25
CA ALA A 255 -1.26 -5.43 24.38
C ALA A 255 -0.31 -5.06 23.22
N THR A 256 0.98 -5.01 23.49
CA THR A 256 2.04 -4.82 22.51
C THR A 256 2.01 -5.88 21.43
N PHE A 257 2.02 -7.14 21.85
CA PHE A 257 1.93 -8.30 20.98
C PHE A 257 0.67 -8.25 20.11
N ARG A 258 -0.50 -7.98 20.72
CA ARG A 258 -1.79 -8.00 20.01
C ARG A 258 -1.84 -6.96 18.90
N TYR A 259 -1.57 -5.69 19.21
CA TYR A 259 -1.67 -4.64 18.19
C TYR A 259 -0.62 -4.84 17.07
N ALA A 260 0.58 -5.33 17.41
CA ALA A 260 1.64 -5.54 16.43
C ALA A 260 1.38 -6.76 15.55
N THR A 261 0.80 -7.82 16.11
CA THR A 261 0.36 -9.01 15.36
C THR A 261 -0.78 -8.68 14.41
N ALA A 262 -1.77 -7.91 14.86
CA ALA A 262 -2.85 -7.43 14.00
C ALA A 262 -2.32 -6.56 12.84
N LEU A 263 -1.40 -5.65 13.11
CA LEU A 263 -0.81 -4.83 12.05
C LEU A 263 0.01 -5.67 11.05
N ASN A 264 0.80 -6.63 11.54
CA ASN A 264 1.58 -7.53 10.69
C ASN A 264 0.69 -8.47 9.86
N SER A 265 -0.47 -8.91 10.35
CA SER A 265 -1.38 -9.75 9.56
C SER A 265 -1.94 -8.98 8.36
N LEU A 266 -2.28 -7.70 8.52
CA LEU A 266 -2.70 -6.83 7.42
C LEU A 266 -1.56 -6.49 6.44
N LEU A 267 -0.31 -6.44 6.90
CA LEU A 267 0.84 -6.05 6.07
C LEU A 267 1.51 -7.22 5.37
N ALA A 268 1.61 -8.37 6.03
CA ALA A 268 2.45 -9.50 5.64
C ALA A 268 1.76 -10.87 5.76
N GLY A 269 0.56 -10.93 6.33
CA GLY A 269 -0.21 -12.17 6.46
C GLY A 269 -0.90 -12.61 5.15
N PRO A 270 -1.61 -13.74 5.18
CA PRO A 270 -2.25 -14.34 3.99
C PRO A 270 -3.24 -13.41 3.28
N GLN A 271 -3.99 -12.62 4.04
CA GLN A 271 -4.99 -11.67 3.52
C GLN A 271 -4.42 -10.26 3.27
N SER A 272 -3.10 -10.07 3.36
CA SER A 272 -2.51 -8.73 3.32
C SER A 272 -2.79 -7.95 2.03
N TRP A 273 -3.01 -8.64 0.91
CA TRP A 273 -3.33 -8.02 -0.38
C TRP A 273 -4.64 -7.21 -0.36
N LYS A 274 -5.60 -7.60 0.50
CA LYS A 274 -6.89 -6.93 0.69
C LYS A 274 -6.78 -5.63 1.44
N HIS A 275 -5.86 -5.54 2.39
CA HIS A 275 -5.82 -4.44 3.37
C HIS A 275 -4.74 -3.40 3.09
N ARG A 276 -3.97 -3.54 2.00
CA ARG A 276 -2.83 -2.66 1.77
C ARG A 276 -2.59 -2.28 0.32
N PHE A 277 -2.06 -1.08 0.16
CA PHE A 277 -1.51 -0.58 -1.10
C PHE A 277 -0.36 0.41 -0.83
N THR A 278 0.36 0.76 -1.89
CA THR A 278 1.45 1.74 -1.82
C THR A 278 1.07 2.97 -2.63
N LEU A 279 1.30 4.15 -2.06
CA LEU A 279 1.16 5.43 -2.76
C LEU A 279 2.45 6.23 -2.58
N GLY A 280 3.23 6.36 -3.66
CA GLY A 280 4.56 6.95 -3.60
C GLY A 280 5.50 6.14 -2.70
N ASP A 281 6.03 6.77 -1.66
CA ASP A 281 6.89 6.19 -0.61
C ASP A 281 6.12 5.77 0.66
N THR A 282 4.78 5.87 0.62
CA THR A 282 3.91 5.57 1.77
C THR A 282 3.24 4.21 1.59
N THR A 283 3.39 3.33 2.59
CA THR A 283 2.60 2.10 2.72
C THR A 283 1.31 2.44 3.43
N VAL A 284 0.17 2.20 2.79
CA VAL A 284 -1.16 2.44 3.34
C VAL A 284 -1.78 1.11 3.75
N VAL A 285 -2.21 1.02 4.99
CA VAL A 285 -2.97 -0.12 5.52
C VAL A 285 -4.30 0.36 6.06
N PHE A 286 -5.35 -0.45 5.93
CA PHE A 286 -6.69 -0.09 6.39
C PHE A 286 -7.48 -1.30 6.88
N TRP A 287 -8.45 -1.04 7.74
CA TRP A 287 -9.35 -2.03 8.31
C TRP A 287 -10.64 -1.37 8.81
N THR A 288 -11.63 -2.17 9.15
CA THR A 288 -12.84 -1.75 9.84
C THR A 288 -12.92 -2.33 11.25
N ASP A 289 -13.75 -1.74 12.12
CA ASP A 289 -14.04 -2.33 13.44
C ASP A 289 -14.99 -3.52 13.36
N LYS A 290 -15.80 -3.61 12.30
CA LYS A 290 -16.75 -4.70 12.01
C LYS A 290 -16.55 -5.22 10.58
N PRO A 291 -16.77 -6.52 10.30
CA PRO A 291 -16.62 -7.05 8.95
C PRO A 291 -17.42 -6.25 7.90
N SER A 292 -16.78 -5.91 6.78
CA SER A 292 -17.33 -5.06 5.74
C SER A 292 -16.76 -5.42 4.38
N ASP A 293 -17.56 -5.42 3.31
CA ASP A 293 -17.05 -5.65 1.94
C ASP A 293 -16.14 -4.50 1.47
N ALA A 294 -16.19 -3.34 2.14
CA ALA A 294 -15.23 -2.27 1.93
C ALA A 294 -13.77 -2.73 2.11
N GLU A 295 -13.51 -3.68 3.02
CA GLU A 295 -12.17 -4.22 3.25
C GLU A 295 -11.65 -5.02 2.05
N ASP A 296 -12.52 -5.73 1.34
CA ASP A 296 -12.14 -6.57 0.20
C ASP A 296 -11.84 -5.74 -1.07
N ILE A 297 -12.49 -4.58 -1.22
CA ILE A 297 -12.52 -3.85 -2.50
C ILE A 297 -11.56 -2.65 -2.50
N PHE A 298 -11.41 -1.97 -1.35
CA PHE A 298 -10.79 -0.65 -1.31
C PHE A 298 -9.32 -0.67 -1.77
N ALA A 299 -8.55 -1.73 -1.48
CA ALA A 299 -7.15 -1.82 -1.92
C ALA A 299 -7.03 -1.93 -3.44
N GLN A 300 -7.89 -2.74 -4.06
CA GLN A 300 -7.90 -2.90 -5.50
C GLN A 300 -8.38 -1.61 -6.17
N PHE A 301 -9.47 -1.01 -5.67
CA PHE A 301 -9.96 0.27 -6.17
C PHE A 301 -8.92 1.38 -6.06
N ALA A 302 -8.17 1.46 -4.96
CA ALA A 302 -7.10 2.45 -4.81
C ALA A 302 -5.94 2.25 -5.81
N LYS A 303 -5.69 1.01 -6.24
CA LYS A 303 -4.64 0.65 -7.22
C LYS A 303 -5.09 0.84 -8.67
N GLU A 304 -6.31 0.42 -8.99
CA GLU A 304 -6.80 0.29 -10.37
C GLU A 304 -7.84 1.37 -10.73
N GLY A 305 -8.54 1.91 -9.73
CA GLY A 305 -9.69 2.78 -9.96
C GLY A 305 -10.77 2.04 -10.75
N SER A 306 -11.34 2.66 -11.78
CA SER A 306 -12.29 2.00 -12.69
C SER A 306 -11.69 1.52 -14.00
N THR A 307 -10.36 1.37 -14.10
CA THR A 307 -9.80 0.67 -15.26
C THR A 307 -10.16 -0.79 -15.11
N VAL A 308 -11.17 -1.24 -15.85
CA VAL A 308 -11.62 -2.65 -15.79
C VAL A 308 -10.42 -3.51 -16.18
N PRO A 309 -9.94 -4.40 -15.29
CA PRO A 309 -8.93 -5.38 -15.69
C PRO A 309 -9.48 -6.13 -16.89
N LYS A 310 -8.68 -6.32 -17.94
CA LYS A 310 -9.11 -7.22 -19.01
C LYS A 310 -9.46 -8.56 -18.35
N LYS A 311 -10.57 -9.18 -18.77
CA LYS A 311 -11.07 -10.47 -18.22
C LYS A 311 -9.99 -11.56 -18.10
N GLU A 312 -8.87 -11.43 -18.82
CA GLU A 312 -7.73 -12.35 -18.80
C GLU A 312 -6.79 -12.19 -17.57
N GLU A 313 -6.88 -11.08 -16.80
CA GLU A 313 -5.92 -10.77 -15.72
C GLU A 313 -6.46 -10.98 -14.28
N VAL A 314 -7.77 -11.19 -14.10
CA VAL A 314 -8.35 -11.44 -12.77
C VAL A 314 -8.92 -12.85 -12.70
N GLN A 315 -8.26 -13.71 -11.93
CA GLN A 315 -8.69 -15.09 -11.67
C GLN A 315 -9.91 -15.18 -10.74
N ASP A 316 -10.36 -14.06 -10.14
CA ASP A 316 -11.41 -14.03 -9.11
C ASP A 316 -12.67 -13.28 -9.59
N GLU A 317 -13.67 -14.04 -10.05
CA GLU A 317 -14.96 -13.51 -10.48
C GLU A 317 -15.72 -12.80 -9.34
N ALA A 318 -15.57 -13.25 -8.10
CA ALA A 318 -16.26 -12.64 -6.96
C ALA A 318 -15.69 -11.24 -6.67
N LEU A 319 -14.37 -11.09 -6.74
CA LEU A 319 -13.72 -9.79 -6.61
C LEU A 319 -14.15 -8.80 -7.71
N LEU A 320 -14.27 -9.27 -8.96
CA LEU A 320 -14.80 -8.46 -10.07
C LEU A 320 -16.24 -8.00 -9.82
N GLN A 321 -17.11 -8.88 -9.33
CA GLN A 321 -18.49 -8.52 -9.00
C GLN A 321 -18.54 -7.47 -7.88
N LYS A 322 -17.76 -7.65 -6.81
CA LYS A 322 -17.65 -6.67 -5.73
C LYS A 322 -17.13 -5.32 -6.22
N MET A 323 -16.15 -5.31 -7.13
CA MET A 323 -15.66 -4.07 -7.76
C MET A 323 -16.76 -3.37 -8.57
N GLN A 324 -17.55 -4.11 -9.34
CA GLN A 324 -18.67 -3.53 -10.10
C GLN A 324 -19.72 -2.91 -9.18
N ILE A 325 -20.06 -3.56 -8.08
CA ILE A 325 -20.95 -3.02 -7.04
C ILE A 325 -20.36 -1.73 -6.47
N PHE A 326 -19.07 -1.71 -6.12
CA PHE A 326 -18.41 -0.52 -5.59
C PHE A 326 -18.47 0.67 -6.55
N LEU A 327 -18.19 0.44 -7.85
CA LEU A 327 -18.32 1.47 -8.87
C LEU A 327 -19.77 1.95 -9.04
N LYS A 328 -20.76 1.05 -8.98
CA LYS A 328 -22.19 1.39 -8.99
C LYS A 328 -22.54 2.28 -7.79
N VAL A 329 -22.10 1.91 -6.59
CA VAL A 329 -22.31 2.68 -5.36
C VAL A 329 -21.73 4.09 -5.46
N LEU A 330 -20.54 4.24 -6.04
CA LEU A 330 -19.94 5.55 -6.30
C LEU A 330 -20.73 6.39 -7.31
N ARG A 331 -21.52 5.80 -8.20
CA ARG A 331 -22.42 6.53 -9.12
C ARG A 331 -23.74 6.89 -8.43
N GLU A 332 -24.40 5.94 -7.80
CA GLU A 332 -25.76 6.10 -7.25
C GLU A 332 -25.80 6.89 -5.94
N GLY A 333 -24.89 6.61 -5.01
CA GLY A 333 -24.71 7.38 -3.77
C GLY A 333 -25.27 6.71 -2.54
N ARG A 334 -25.59 7.52 -1.53
CA ARG A 334 -25.96 7.03 -0.18
C ARG A 334 -27.03 5.93 -0.20
N GLN A 335 -27.97 5.98 -1.14
CA GLN A 335 -29.01 4.94 -1.32
C GLN A 335 -28.46 3.54 -1.61
N ALA A 336 -27.26 3.44 -2.18
CA ALA A 336 -26.61 2.17 -2.54
C ALA A 336 -25.52 1.75 -1.54
N TYR A 337 -25.20 2.56 -0.52
CA TYR A 337 -24.10 2.26 0.42
C TYR A 337 -24.30 0.96 1.19
N THR A 338 -25.57 0.57 1.40
CA THR A 338 -25.95 -0.69 2.04
C THR A 338 -25.56 -1.93 1.25
N GLU A 339 -25.23 -1.78 -0.05
CA GLU A 339 -24.69 -2.86 -0.89
C GLU A 339 -23.22 -3.16 -0.58
N ILE A 340 -22.50 -2.26 0.09
CA ILE A 340 -21.09 -2.44 0.51
C ILE A 340 -20.97 -2.71 2.02
N ASP A 341 -21.79 -2.05 2.83
CA ASP A 341 -21.77 -2.22 4.28
C ASP A 341 -23.17 -2.16 4.85
N LYS A 342 -23.53 -3.09 5.74
CA LYS A 342 -24.90 -3.14 6.31
C LYS A 342 -25.26 -1.90 7.12
N ASN A 343 -24.27 -1.25 7.76
CA ASN A 343 -24.46 -0.07 8.60
C ASN A 343 -23.35 0.96 8.30
N PRO A 344 -23.35 1.58 7.10
CA PRO A 344 -22.20 2.34 6.60
C PRO A 344 -21.86 3.54 7.49
N ASP A 345 -22.84 4.17 8.13
CA ASP A 345 -22.65 5.30 9.04
C ASP A 345 -22.27 4.89 10.48
N GLN A 346 -22.14 3.59 10.77
CA GLN A 346 -21.75 3.06 12.09
C GLN A 346 -20.47 2.22 12.05
N THR A 347 -20.16 1.58 10.92
CA THR A 347 -18.93 0.81 10.75
C THR A 347 -17.76 1.78 10.62
N ASN A 348 -16.86 1.78 11.61
CA ASN A 348 -15.67 2.62 11.56
C ASN A 348 -14.66 2.03 10.57
N PHE A 349 -14.11 2.88 9.72
CA PHE A 349 -13.04 2.62 8.78
C PHE A 349 -11.77 3.36 9.22
N PHE A 350 -10.66 2.64 9.28
CA PHE A 350 -9.37 3.13 9.73
C PHE A 350 -8.37 3.08 8.59
N ILE A 351 -7.59 4.15 8.42
CA ILE A 351 -6.51 4.22 7.42
C ILE A 351 -5.24 4.70 8.11
N LEU A 352 -4.16 3.93 7.96
CA LEU A 352 -2.85 4.23 8.52
C LEU A 352 -1.81 4.30 7.40
N GLY A 353 -1.19 5.47 7.25
CA GLY A 353 -0.08 5.70 6.32
C GLY A 353 1.27 5.62 7.02
N MET A 354 2.15 4.75 6.57
CA MET A 354 3.46 4.46 7.19
C MET A 354 4.62 4.59 6.20
N THR A 355 5.80 4.91 6.72
CA THR A 355 7.06 4.96 5.96
C THR A 355 8.22 4.38 6.78
N GLY A 356 9.18 3.74 6.12
CA GLY A 356 10.40 3.20 6.73
C GLY A 356 11.60 4.15 6.73
N GLN A 357 11.45 5.41 6.30
CA GLN A 357 12.55 6.35 5.99
C GLN A 357 13.64 6.51 7.07
N ALA A 358 13.38 6.20 8.34
CA ALA A 358 14.37 6.27 9.42
C ALA A 358 15.17 4.97 9.67
N ARG A 359 14.96 3.89 8.88
CA ARG A 359 15.56 2.53 8.93
C ARG A 359 15.45 1.77 10.27
N GLY A 360 15.39 2.42 11.42
CA GLY A 360 15.27 1.80 12.75
C GLY A 360 13.88 1.92 13.38
N ARG A 361 12.94 2.65 12.77
CA ARG A 361 11.57 2.86 13.26
C ARG A 361 10.60 3.07 12.11
N ILE A 362 9.33 2.73 12.33
CA ILE A 362 8.24 3.06 11.42
C ILE A 362 7.77 4.49 11.70
N GLY A 363 7.75 5.33 10.67
CA GLY A 363 7.16 6.66 10.74
C GLY A 363 5.68 6.64 10.38
N VAL A 364 4.82 7.16 11.25
CA VAL A 364 3.40 7.37 10.96
C VAL A 364 3.24 8.72 10.24
N ARG A 365 2.77 8.71 8.99
CA ARG A 365 2.52 9.92 8.20
C ARG A 365 1.15 10.51 8.46
N PHE A 366 0.15 9.64 8.55
CA PHE A 366 -1.21 10.02 8.88
C PHE A 366 -1.96 8.81 9.44
N PHE A 367 -2.96 9.11 10.25
CA PHE A 367 -3.97 8.17 10.69
C PHE A 367 -5.33 8.83 10.54
N TYR A 368 -6.28 8.10 9.97
CA TYR A 368 -7.64 8.55 9.75
C TYR A 368 -8.60 7.51 10.30
N LYS A 369 -9.61 7.98 11.04
CA LYS A 369 -10.72 7.20 11.55
C LYS A 369 -11.99 7.94 11.19
N ASP A 370 -12.89 7.27 10.49
CA ASP A 370 -14.24 7.76 10.19
C ASP A 370 -15.16 6.58 9.89
N THR A 371 -16.33 6.78 9.30
CA THR A 371 -17.25 5.71 8.92
C THR A 371 -17.06 5.30 7.45
N VAL A 372 -17.51 4.09 7.09
CA VAL A 372 -17.55 3.64 5.69
C VAL A 372 -18.40 4.60 4.84
N GLY A 373 -19.52 5.08 5.37
CA GLY A 373 -20.40 6.05 4.71
C GLY A 373 -19.70 7.36 4.40
N HIS A 374 -18.94 7.92 5.34
CA HIS A 374 -18.15 9.13 5.11
C HIS A 374 -16.99 8.93 4.14
N LEU A 375 -16.33 7.76 4.17
CA LEU A 375 -15.32 7.43 3.17
C LEU A 375 -15.92 7.46 1.76
N LEU A 376 -17.07 6.81 1.56
CA LEU A 376 -17.76 6.76 0.26
C LEU A 376 -18.22 8.15 -0.19
N ASP A 377 -18.73 8.98 0.72
CA ASP A 377 -19.08 10.38 0.44
C ASP A 377 -17.86 11.19 -0.02
N ASN A 378 -16.73 11.03 0.66
CA ASN A 378 -15.49 11.74 0.33
C ASN A 378 -14.91 11.29 -1.01
N LEU A 379 -14.98 9.98 -1.33
CA LEU A 379 -14.63 9.45 -2.65
C LEU A 379 -15.54 10.03 -3.74
N ARG A 380 -16.86 10.01 -3.54
CA ARG A 380 -17.81 10.62 -4.49
C ARG A 380 -17.53 12.10 -4.70
N LYS A 381 -17.30 12.85 -3.61
CA LYS A 381 -16.93 14.26 -3.67
C LYS A 381 -15.66 14.45 -4.49
N HIS A 382 -14.62 13.64 -4.26
CA HIS A 382 -13.38 13.68 -5.02
C HIS A 382 -13.60 13.52 -6.51
N TYR A 383 -14.34 12.49 -6.91
CA TYR A 383 -14.59 12.23 -8.33
C TYR A 383 -15.54 13.23 -8.95
N ASN A 384 -16.55 13.72 -8.23
CA ASN A 384 -17.44 14.79 -8.73
C ASN A 384 -16.68 16.09 -8.97
N ASP A 385 -15.76 16.46 -8.08
CA ASP A 385 -14.94 17.67 -8.25
C ASP A 385 -14.03 17.57 -9.48
N MET A 386 -13.48 16.39 -9.76
CA MET A 386 -12.58 16.16 -10.89
C MET A 386 -13.29 15.77 -12.20
N LYS A 387 -14.58 15.45 -12.14
CA LYS A 387 -15.35 14.89 -13.26
C LYS A 387 -15.33 15.84 -14.44
N ILE A 388 -14.87 15.39 -15.60
CA ILE A 388 -14.85 16.18 -16.84
C ILE A 388 -15.13 15.27 -18.03
N ILE A 389 -15.54 15.86 -19.15
CA ILE A 389 -15.77 15.13 -20.41
C ILE A 389 -14.56 14.27 -20.76
N ARG A 390 -14.80 12.98 -21.05
CA ARG A 390 -13.76 12.03 -21.47
C ARG A 390 -13.42 12.28 -22.94
N GLN A 391 -12.13 12.25 -23.26
CA GLN A 391 -11.63 12.34 -24.63
C GLN A 391 -11.79 10.99 -25.33
N TYR A 392 -11.51 9.89 -24.63
CA TYR A 392 -11.67 8.53 -25.12
C TYR A 392 -12.77 7.80 -24.34
N GLU A 393 -13.85 7.45 -25.02
CA GLU A 393 -14.99 6.74 -24.42
C GLU A 393 -14.70 5.24 -24.27
N GLU A 394 -15.59 4.50 -23.58
CA GLU A 394 -15.40 3.08 -23.23
C GLU A 394 -15.14 2.14 -24.42
N GLY A 395 -15.61 2.50 -25.62
CA GLY A 395 -15.35 1.74 -26.85
C GLY A 395 -13.98 1.97 -27.47
N ALA A 396 -13.17 2.90 -26.96
CA ALA A 396 -11.83 3.17 -27.48
C ALA A 396 -10.82 2.08 -27.06
N LYS A 397 -9.72 1.95 -27.81
CA LYS A 397 -8.62 1.01 -27.47
C LYS A 397 -8.03 1.28 -26.08
N TYR A 398 -7.98 2.55 -25.68
CA TYR A 398 -7.51 3.01 -24.37
C TYR A 398 -8.51 4.04 -23.83
N PRO A 399 -9.59 3.58 -23.17
CA PRO A 399 -10.63 4.46 -22.67
C PRO A 399 -10.14 5.27 -21.45
N ASP A 400 -10.63 6.49 -21.32
CA ASP A 400 -10.38 7.30 -20.13
C ASP A 400 -11.14 6.72 -18.92
N SER A 401 -10.41 6.58 -17.81
CA SER A 401 -10.98 6.06 -16.55
C SER A 401 -12.00 7.04 -15.95
N GLU A 402 -13.21 6.57 -15.66
CA GLU A 402 -14.23 7.36 -14.96
C GLU A 402 -13.77 7.72 -13.53
N PHE A 403 -13.17 6.74 -12.84
CA PHE A 403 -12.64 6.86 -11.50
C PHE A 403 -11.13 6.60 -11.52
N PRO A 404 -10.30 7.58 -11.92
CA PRO A 404 -8.85 7.39 -11.98
C PRO A 404 -8.27 7.12 -10.58
N PRO A 405 -7.38 6.13 -10.43
CA PRO A 405 -6.68 5.91 -9.16
C PRO A 405 -5.74 7.08 -8.85
N THR A 406 -5.50 7.32 -7.56
CA THR A 406 -4.75 8.51 -7.09
C THR A 406 -3.33 8.56 -7.67
N TRP A 407 -2.69 7.42 -7.90
CA TRP A 407 -1.35 7.39 -8.49
C TRP A 407 -1.31 7.88 -9.94
N LEU A 408 -2.38 7.69 -10.72
CA LEU A 408 -2.48 8.23 -12.10
C LEU A 408 -2.56 9.76 -12.09
N LEU A 409 -3.21 10.34 -11.07
CA LEU A 409 -3.24 11.78 -10.86
C LEU A 409 -1.86 12.32 -10.48
N LEU A 410 -1.15 11.64 -9.57
CA LEU A 410 0.23 11.99 -9.21
C LEU A 410 1.18 11.88 -10.40
N ARG A 411 0.98 10.89 -11.28
CA ARG A 411 1.80 10.71 -12.49
C ARG A 411 1.75 11.93 -13.41
N GLN A 412 0.67 12.73 -13.37
CA GLN A 412 0.53 13.96 -14.15
C GLN A 412 1.43 15.12 -13.68
N THR A 413 2.09 14.98 -12.53
CA THR A 413 3.00 16.00 -11.97
C THR A 413 4.44 15.87 -12.48
N ALA A 414 4.75 14.80 -13.21
CA ALA A 414 6.11 14.36 -13.49
C ALA A 414 6.25 13.75 -14.89
N ARG A 415 7.47 13.79 -15.45
CA ARG A 415 7.77 13.13 -16.75
C ARG A 415 7.89 11.63 -16.56
N ASP A 416 8.63 11.21 -15.55
CA ASP A 416 8.84 9.82 -15.18
C ASP A 416 8.27 9.51 -13.80
N LYS A 417 8.08 8.22 -13.48
CA LYS A 417 7.45 7.82 -12.20
C LYS A 417 8.31 8.24 -10.99
N ASP A 418 9.62 8.25 -11.17
CA ASP A 418 10.59 8.52 -10.11
C ASP A 418 10.74 10.03 -9.83
N ASP A 419 10.23 10.87 -10.75
CA ASP A 419 10.20 12.33 -10.62
C ASP A 419 8.95 12.85 -9.88
N ILE A 420 8.01 11.96 -9.49
CA ILE A 420 6.80 12.35 -8.74
C ILE A 420 7.25 12.94 -7.39
N PRO A 421 6.90 14.21 -7.07
CA PRO A 421 7.31 14.82 -5.81
C PRO A 421 6.77 14.01 -4.60
N PRO A 422 7.64 13.44 -3.75
CA PRO A 422 7.22 12.55 -2.66
C PRO A 422 6.24 13.22 -1.68
N ILE A 423 6.38 14.54 -1.50
CA ILE A 423 5.55 15.36 -0.62
C ILE A 423 4.09 15.48 -1.07
N LEU A 424 3.72 15.07 -2.29
CA LEU A 424 2.35 15.18 -2.78
C LEU A 424 1.49 13.96 -2.44
N SER A 425 2.09 12.78 -2.30
CA SER A 425 1.35 11.51 -2.17
C SER A 425 0.45 11.49 -0.93
N GLY A 426 1.01 11.80 0.24
CA GLY A 426 0.28 11.82 1.50
C GLY A 426 -0.83 12.88 1.55
N PRO A 427 -0.52 14.16 1.27
CA PRO A 427 -1.54 15.23 1.25
C PRO A 427 -2.65 15.02 0.22
N LEU A 428 -2.35 14.46 -0.97
CA LEU A 428 -3.40 14.14 -1.93
C LEU A 428 -4.32 13.05 -1.39
N LEU A 429 -3.77 11.94 -0.88
CA LEU A 429 -4.58 10.88 -0.29
C LEU A 429 -5.44 11.40 0.87
N ARG A 430 -4.88 12.27 1.72
CA ARG A 430 -5.64 12.94 2.77
C ARG A 430 -6.82 13.73 2.22
N ALA A 431 -6.61 14.50 1.15
CA ALA A 431 -7.69 15.27 0.52
C ALA A 431 -8.78 14.36 -0.08
N VAL A 432 -8.39 13.20 -0.62
CA VAL A 432 -9.33 12.19 -1.15
C VAL A 432 -10.16 11.59 -0.02
N ILE A 433 -9.55 11.11 1.07
CA ILE A 433 -10.24 10.37 2.12
C ILE A 433 -10.99 11.25 3.13
N THR A 434 -10.57 12.51 3.32
CA THR A 434 -11.19 13.43 4.30
C THR A 434 -12.08 14.49 3.63
N GLY A 435 -12.08 14.58 2.30
CA GLY A 435 -12.78 15.63 1.57
C GLY A 435 -12.20 17.04 1.77
N SER A 436 -11.00 17.16 2.37
CA SER A 436 -10.29 18.43 2.55
C SER A 436 -9.79 19.01 1.22
N LEU A 437 -9.30 20.25 1.27
CA LEU A 437 -8.68 20.93 0.15
C LEU A 437 -7.51 20.10 -0.44
N TYR A 438 -7.36 20.15 -1.77
CA TYR A 438 -6.22 19.54 -2.44
C TYR A 438 -4.93 20.30 -2.13
N PRO A 439 -3.76 19.63 -2.09
CA PRO A 439 -2.48 20.31 -1.92
C PRO A 439 -2.23 21.23 -3.12
N GLU A 440 -1.98 22.51 -2.87
CA GLU A 440 -1.71 23.50 -3.94
C GLU A 440 -0.51 23.11 -4.82
N GLY A 441 0.48 22.41 -4.24
CA GLY A 441 1.62 21.87 -4.98
C GLY A 441 1.24 20.91 -6.11
N LEU A 442 0.13 20.17 -5.98
CA LEU A 442 -0.37 19.29 -7.04
C LEU A 442 -0.81 20.12 -8.26
N TYR A 443 -1.60 21.16 -8.02
CA TYR A 443 -2.09 22.06 -9.06
C TYR A 443 -0.93 22.76 -9.78
N LYS A 444 -0.01 23.36 -9.01
CA LYS A 444 1.18 24.03 -9.56
C LYS A 444 2.05 23.08 -10.39
N ALA A 445 2.24 21.84 -9.93
CA ALA A 445 3.03 20.85 -10.65
C ALA A 445 2.36 20.43 -11.97
N VAL A 446 1.05 20.23 -11.97
CA VAL A 446 0.29 19.89 -13.19
C VAL A 446 0.34 21.03 -14.21
N ILE A 447 0.08 22.27 -13.80
CA ILE A 447 0.19 23.44 -14.69
C ILE A 447 1.60 23.52 -15.28
N ARG A 448 2.65 23.37 -14.46
CA ARG A 448 4.03 23.35 -14.94
C ARG A 448 4.29 22.24 -15.97
N ARG A 449 3.72 21.05 -15.78
CA ARG A 449 3.84 19.94 -16.76
C ARG A 449 3.08 20.23 -18.06
N VAL A 450 1.92 20.87 -17.98
CA VAL A 450 1.19 21.34 -19.16
C VAL A 450 2.06 22.31 -19.97
N HIS A 451 2.73 23.26 -19.31
CA HIS A 451 3.66 24.19 -19.96
C HIS A 451 4.89 23.49 -20.58
N ALA A 452 5.46 22.50 -19.88
CA ALA A 452 6.66 21.80 -20.32
C ALA A 452 6.37 20.85 -21.50
N ASP A 453 5.28 20.08 -21.41
CA ASP A 453 4.95 19.02 -22.37
C ASP A 453 4.09 19.52 -23.52
N ARG A 454 3.43 20.68 -23.34
CA ARG A 454 2.39 21.21 -24.24
C ARG A 454 1.23 20.22 -24.45
N GLU A 455 0.96 19.39 -23.44
CA GLU A 455 -0.07 18.36 -23.46
C GLU A 455 -1.13 18.65 -22.39
N ILE A 456 -2.38 18.72 -22.84
CA ILE A 456 -3.58 18.95 -22.03
C ILE A 456 -4.49 17.75 -22.21
N ASN A 457 -4.25 16.71 -21.41
CA ASN A 457 -5.01 15.45 -21.48
C ASN A 457 -6.13 15.41 -20.43
N TYR A 458 -6.95 14.37 -20.49
CA TYR A 458 -8.07 14.12 -19.58
C TYR A 458 -7.67 14.23 -18.10
N LEU A 459 -6.61 13.54 -17.68
CA LEU A 459 -6.19 13.48 -16.28
C LEU A 459 -5.67 14.83 -15.75
N ARG A 460 -4.88 15.56 -16.55
CA ARG A 460 -4.40 16.90 -16.18
C ARG A 460 -5.57 17.87 -16.03
N THR A 461 -6.49 17.85 -16.99
CA THR A 461 -7.67 18.72 -16.94
C THR A 461 -8.59 18.35 -15.77
N SER A 462 -8.71 17.07 -15.45
CA SER A 462 -9.45 16.58 -14.27
C SER A 462 -8.85 17.13 -12.97
N VAL A 463 -7.52 17.10 -12.80
CA VAL A 463 -6.84 17.66 -11.62
C VAL A 463 -7.01 19.18 -11.54
N ILE A 464 -6.86 19.88 -12.67
CA ILE A 464 -7.05 21.34 -12.75
C ILE A 464 -8.49 21.69 -12.34
N LYS A 465 -9.50 21.03 -12.93
CA LYS A 465 -10.91 21.22 -12.58
C LYS A 465 -11.15 20.95 -11.09
N GLY A 466 -10.68 19.81 -10.58
CA GLY A 466 -10.84 19.45 -9.17
C GLY A 466 -10.30 20.50 -8.22
N TYR A 467 -9.15 21.10 -8.53
CA TYR A 467 -8.60 22.20 -7.74
C TYR A 467 -9.46 23.47 -7.82
N LEU A 468 -9.89 23.88 -9.02
CA LEU A 468 -10.74 25.07 -9.17
C LEU A 468 -12.10 24.91 -8.45
N VAL A 469 -12.72 23.74 -8.57
CA VAL A 469 -13.99 23.42 -7.89
C VAL A 469 -13.81 23.37 -6.38
N ARG A 470 -12.88 22.56 -5.88
CA ARG A 470 -12.77 22.32 -4.43
C ARG A 470 -12.06 23.45 -3.68
N ASN A 471 -10.94 23.94 -4.20
CA ASN A 471 -10.11 24.92 -3.49
C ASN A 471 -10.52 26.36 -3.79
N GLN A 472 -10.90 26.67 -5.03
CA GLN A 472 -11.30 28.02 -5.43
C GLN A 472 -12.82 28.23 -5.42
N LYS A 473 -13.61 27.18 -5.16
CA LYS A 473 -15.08 27.23 -5.15
C LYS A 473 -15.67 27.76 -6.45
N GLN A 474 -14.99 27.51 -7.57
CA GLN A 474 -15.44 27.93 -8.90
C GLN A 474 -16.37 26.90 -9.51
N GLU A 475 -17.38 27.37 -10.22
CA GLU A 475 -18.20 26.50 -11.06
C GLU A 475 -17.47 26.21 -12.37
N VAL A 476 -17.34 24.91 -12.67
CA VAL A 476 -16.71 24.43 -13.89
C VAL A 476 -17.59 23.36 -14.53
N SER A 477 -18.06 23.65 -15.75
CA SER A 477 -18.93 22.76 -16.52
C SER A 477 -18.29 21.39 -16.77
N MET A 478 -19.14 20.40 -17.02
CA MET A 478 -18.71 19.04 -17.38
C MET A 478 -18.11 18.95 -18.77
N SER A 479 -18.64 19.73 -19.72
CA SER A 479 -18.27 19.77 -21.12
C SER A 479 -18.19 21.21 -21.61
N LEU A 480 -17.97 21.39 -22.91
CA LEU A 480 -18.00 22.71 -23.54
C LEU A 480 -19.28 23.47 -23.16
N ASP A 481 -19.11 24.60 -22.48
CA ASP A 481 -20.14 25.60 -22.26
C ASP A 481 -19.84 26.83 -23.14
N PRO A 482 -20.55 27.02 -24.27
CA PRO A 482 -20.39 28.20 -25.12
C PRO A 482 -20.84 29.51 -24.45
N GLY A 483 -21.78 29.43 -23.49
CA GLY A 483 -22.34 30.58 -22.79
C GLY A 483 -21.39 31.18 -21.75
N ARG A 484 -20.37 30.43 -21.32
CA ARG A 484 -19.40 30.88 -20.32
C ARG A 484 -18.68 32.16 -20.75
N LYS A 485 -18.72 33.18 -19.90
CA LYS A 485 -18.17 34.52 -20.19
C LYS A 485 -16.77 34.78 -19.63
N ASP A 486 -16.21 33.86 -18.86
CA ASP A 486 -14.85 34.00 -18.32
C ASP A 486 -13.82 34.21 -19.43
N PRO A 487 -13.07 35.33 -19.44
CA PRO A 487 -12.12 35.64 -20.51
C PRO A 487 -11.08 34.53 -20.71
N ALA A 488 -10.52 34.00 -19.63
CA ALA A 488 -9.50 32.95 -19.70
C ALA A 488 -10.01 31.67 -20.39
N TYR A 489 -11.23 31.25 -20.07
CA TYR A 489 -11.88 30.09 -20.68
C TYR A 489 -12.13 30.32 -22.18
N ARG A 490 -12.65 31.48 -22.56
CA ARG A 490 -12.87 31.85 -23.97
C ARG A 490 -11.58 31.95 -24.77
N ILE A 491 -10.53 32.52 -24.18
CA ILE A 491 -9.22 32.61 -24.81
C ILE A 491 -8.62 31.20 -25.01
N GLY A 492 -8.84 30.27 -24.08
CA GLY A 492 -8.51 28.86 -24.24
C GLY A 492 -9.27 28.19 -25.40
N ARG A 493 -10.58 28.41 -25.49
CA ARG A 493 -11.40 27.96 -26.64
C ARG A 493 -10.88 28.53 -27.96
N LEU A 494 -10.58 29.83 -27.99
CA LEU A 494 -10.02 30.50 -29.16
C LEU A 494 -8.72 29.82 -29.58
N PHE A 495 -7.78 29.62 -28.65
CA PHE A 495 -6.50 28.96 -28.93
C PHE A 495 -6.67 27.59 -29.59
N SER A 496 -7.57 26.75 -29.06
CA SER A 496 -7.87 25.44 -29.65
C SER A 496 -8.46 25.53 -31.06
N ALA A 497 -9.32 26.51 -31.34
CA ALA A 497 -9.88 26.74 -32.66
C ALA A 497 -8.79 27.16 -33.66
N LEU A 498 -7.83 28.00 -33.25
CA LEU A 498 -6.70 28.41 -34.09
C LEU A 498 -5.75 27.23 -34.38
N GLU A 499 -5.44 26.41 -33.38
CA GLU A 499 -4.64 25.19 -33.57
C GLU A 499 -5.34 24.22 -34.52
N LYS A 500 -6.62 23.90 -34.26
CA LYS A 500 -7.36 22.97 -35.11
C LYS A 500 -7.46 23.45 -36.55
N THR A 501 -7.61 24.77 -36.76
CA THR A 501 -7.56 25.38 -38.11
C THR A 501 -6.22 25.13 -38.78
N GLN A 502 -5.09 25.26 -38.06
CA GLN A 502 -3.77 24.95 -38.61
C GLN A 502 -3.68 23.47 -39.01
N THR A 503 -4.08 22.56 -38.12
CA THR A 503 -4.04 21.11 -38.38
C THR A 503 -4.91 20.73 -39.57
N ASP A 504 -6.13 21.26 -39.66
CA ASP A 504 -7.04 20.99 -40.78
C ASP A 504 -6.52 21.56 -42.11
N ALA A 505 -5.77 22.66 -42.08
CA ALA A 505 -5.25 23.35 -43.26
C ALA A 505 -3.94 22.78 -43.80
N LEU A 506 -3.07 22.28 -42.92
CA LEU A 506 -1.69 21.90 -43.25
C LEU A 506 -1.38 20.42 -42.98
N GLY A 507 -2.25 19.69 -42.28
CA GLY A 507 -1.98 18.33 -41.81
C GLY A 507 -0.96 18.30 -40.69
N GLU A 508 -0.03 17.34 -40.74
CA GLU A 508 1.09 17.26 -39.80
C GLU A 508 2.12 18.35 -40.10
N VAL A 509 2.41 19.15 -39.08
CA VAL A 509 3.43 20.22 -39.14
C VAL A 509 4.55 19.90 -38.17
N GLY A 510 5.80 20.21 -38.55
CA GLY A 510 6.96 19.94 -37.67
C GLY A 510 6.94 20.70 -36.34
N SER A 511 6.13 21.76 -36.21
CA SER A 511 5.87 22.43 -34.94
C SER A 511 4.55 23.22 -35.02
N SER A 512 3.58 22.81 -34.21
CA SER A 512 2.24 23.41 -34.16
C SER A 512 2.22 24.74 -33.41
N ILE A 513 1.09 25.47 -33.54
CA ILE A 513 0.81 26.66 -32.71
C ILE A 513 0.91 26.30 -31.22
N LYS A 514 0.39 25.14 -30.82
CA LYS A 514 0.49 24.65 -29.44
C LYS A 514 1.93 24.50 -28.99
N ASP A 515 2.78 23.88 -29.82
CA ASP A 515 4.19 23.67 -29.48
C ASP A 515 4.96 24.96 -29.24
N ARG A 516 4.66 26.00 -30.02
CA ARG A 516 5.42 27.27 -29.98
C ARG A 516 4.85 28.27 -29.00
N PHE A 517 3.53 28.30 -28.85
CA PHE A 517 2.85 29.45 -28.26
C PHE A 517 2.02 29.11 -27.03
N TYR A 518 1.78 27.84 -26.68
CA TYR A 518 0.89 27.50 -25.57
C TYR A 518 1.27 28.23 -24.27
N SER A 519 2.54 28.13 -23.85
CA SER A 519 3.00 28.72 -22.60
C SER A 519 2.85 30.25 -22.54
N ALA A 520 3.11 30.92 -23.66
CA ALA A 520 2.98 32.38 -23.72
C ALA A 520 1.50 32.79 -23.88
N ALA A 521 0.69 32.02 -24.59
CA ALA A 521 -0.73 32.27 -24.77
C ALA A 521 -1.52 32.05 -23.48
N SER A 522 -1.15 31.09 -22.64
CA SER A 522 -1.80 30.85 -21.35
C SER A 522 -1.34 31.83 -20.27
N ALA A 523 -0.13 32.39 -20.34
CA ALA A 523 0.37 33.31 -19.32
C ALA A 523 0.19 34.80 -19.69
N MET A 524 0.34 35.16 -20.97
CA MET A 524 0.36 36.54 -21.48
C MET A 524 -0.38 36.65 -22.82
N PRO A 525 -1.73 36.48 -22.87
CA PRO A 525 -2.48 36.48 -24.13
C PRO A 525 -2.22 37.69 -25.03
N ARG A 526 -2.15 38.89 -24.45
CA ARG A 526 -2.00 40.15 -25.19
C ARG A 526 -0.77 40.18 -26.13
N SER A 527 0.34 39.55 -25.75
CA SER A 527 1.57 39.56 -26.55
C SER A 527 1.57 38.53 -27.69
N VAL A 528 0.67 37.53 -27.64
CA VAL A 528 0.72 36.37 -28.53
C VAL A 528 -0.45 36.32 -29.50
N PHE A 529 -1.68 36.57 -29.03
CA PHE A 529 -2.90 36.41 -29.84
C PHE A 529 -2.94 37.28 -31.10
N PRO A 530 -2.45 38.54 -31.13
CA PRO A 530 -2.38 39.31 -32.37
C PRO A 530 -1.54 38.64 -33.47
N ARG A 531 -0.50 37.89 -33.10
CA ARG A 531 0.29 37.09 -34.04
C ARG A 531 -0.48 35.84 -34.47
N LEU A 532 -1.13 35.13 -33.55
CA LEU A 532 -1.91 33.93 -33.85
C LEU A 532 -3.09 34.21 -34.78
N LEU A 533 -3.79 35.33 -34.58
CA LEU A 533 -4.91 35.74 -35.43
C LEU A 533 -4.48 36.05 -36.87
N ARG A 534 -3.29 36.63 -37.07
CA ARG A 534 -2.71 36.80 -38.42
C ARG A 534 -2.40 35.46 -39.09
N LEU A 535 -1.78 34.53 -38.37
CA LEU A 535 -1.51 33.17 -38.87
C LEU A 535 -2.80 32.41 -39.20
N TYR A 536 -3.82 32.58 -38.36
CA TYR A 536 -5.13 32.00 -38.55
C TYR A 536 -5.75 32.41 -39.89
N SER A 537 -5.72 33.69 -40.26
CA SER A 537 -6.24 34.15 -41.56
C SER A 537 -5.59 33.43 -42.75
N HIS A 538 -4.29 33.13 -42.67
CA HIS A 538 -3.58 32.38 -43.71
C HIS A 538 -3.98 30.90 -43.75
N HIS A 539 -4.15 30.25 -42.59
CA HIS A 539 -4.59 28.85 -42.53
C HIS A 539 -6.05 28.70 -42.97
N LEU A 540 -6.90 29.63 -42.56
CA LEU A 540 -8.32 29.67 -42.90
C LEU A 540 -8.56 29.70 -44.42
N GLY A 541 -7.74 30.44 -45.16
CA GLY A 541 -7.80 30.50 -46.63
C GLY A 541 -7.47 29.18 -47.35
N LYS A 542 -6.87 28.21 -46.64
CA LYS A 542 -6.55 26.88 -47.19
C LYS A 542 -7.60 25.82 -46.88
N LEU A 543 -8.63 26.14 -46.09
CA LEU A 543 -9.74 25.24 -45.81
C LEU A 543 -10.77 25.24 -46.95
N SER A 544 -11.56 24.17 -47.03
CA SER A 544 -12.74 24.15 -47.91
C SER A 544 -13.76 25.21 -47.49
N VAL A 545 -14.57 25.69 -48.44
CA VAL A 545 -15.52 26.79 -48.20
C VAL A 545 -16.44 26.52 -46.99
N GLY A 546 -17.00 25.32 -46.89
CA GLY A 546 -17.87 24.94 -45.77
C GLY A 546 -17.14 24.92 -44.42
N MET A 547 -15.93 24.36 -44.37
CA MET A 547 -15.13 24.33 -43.14
C MET A 547 -14.69 25.73 -42.73
N ARG A 548 -14.30 26.58 -43.70
CA ARG A 548 -13.94 27.97 -43.46
C ARG A 548 -15.09 28.76 -42.85
N VAL A 549 -16.30 28.70 -43.42
CA VAL A 549 -17.48 29.41 -42.88
C VAL A 549 -17.80 28.95 -41.47
N ASN A 550 -17.76 27.64 -41.21
CA ASN A 550 -18.01 27.11 -39.88
C ASN A 550 -16.95 27.56 -38.86
N ARG A 551 -15.68 27.63 -39.27
CA ARG A 551 -14.58 28.09 -38.42
C ARG A 551 -14.67 29.58 -38.13
N GLU A 552 -14.98 30.40 -39.13
CA GLU A 552 -15.22 31.84 -38.97
C GLU A 552 -16.34 32.11 -37.97
N LYS A 553 -17.49 31.43 -38.10
CA LYS A 553 -18.61 31.55 -37.17
C LYS A 553 -18.22 31.21 -35.72
N LEU A 554 -17.47 30.13 -35.53
CA LEU A 554 -17.00 29.73 -34.20
C LEU A 554 -16.03 30.76 -33.60
N VAL A 555 -15.05 31.23 -34.37
CA VAL A 555 -14.09 32.23 -33.89
C VAL A 555 -14.78 33.55 -33.58
N GLN A 556 -15.75 33.98 -34.40
CA GLN A 556 -16.58 35.16 -34.14
C GLN A 556 -17.39 35.01 -32.86
N GLU A 557 -18.05 33.87 -32.63
CA GLU A 557 -18.80 33.60 -31.40
C GLU A 557 -17.92 33.69 -30.15
N ILE A 558 -16.72 33.07 -30.20
CA ILE A 558 -15.79 33.11 -29.08
C ILE A 558 -15.33 34.54 -28.80
N MET A 559 -14.93 35.27 -29.86
CA MET A 559 -14.37 36.62 -29.76
C MET A 559 -15.41 37.69 -29.41
N CYS A 560 -16.70 37.46 -29.65
CA CYS A 560 -17.75 38.46 -29.44
C CYS A 560 -17.77 39.04 -28.00
N GLU A 561 -17.45 38.20 -26.99
CA GLU A 561 -17.39 38.60 -25.58
C GLU A 561 -15.95 38.85 -25.08
N ILE A 562 -14.95 38.82 -25.97
CA ILE A 562 -13.57 39.16 -25.64
C ILE A 562 -13.34 40.64 -26.00
N HIS A 563 -13.55 41.53 -25.03
CA HIS A 563 -13.34 42.96 -25.23
C HIS A 563 -11.86 43.35 -25.36
N GLU A 564 -10.99 42.73 -24.55
CA GLU A 564 -9.55 42.89 -24.64
C GLU A 564 -8.81 41.62 -24.25
N PHE A 565 -7.61 41.42 -24.79
CA PHE A 565 -6.71 40.36 -24.33
C PHE A 565 -5.99 40.82 -23.05
N PRO A 566 -6.05 40.04 -21.96
CA PRO A 566 -5.39 40.39 -20.71
C PRO A 566 -3.86 40.37 -20.88
N GLY A 567 -3.18 41.29 -20.19
CA GLY A 567 -1.72 41.36 -20.19
C GLY A 567 -1.06 40.16 -19.51
N HIS A 568 -1.66 39.70 -18.41
CA HIS A 568 -1.21 38.55 -17.63
C HIS A 568 -2.42 37.74 -17.15
N MET A 569 -2.27 36.41 -17.07
CA MET A 569 -3.23 35.49 -16.47
C MET A 569 -2.63 34.86 -15.22
N ASN A 570 -3.38 34.90 -14.11
CA ASN A 570 -2.96 34.23 -12.87
C ASN A 570 -3.04 32.69 -13.04
N LEU A 571 -2.61 31.93 -12.03
CA LEU A 571 -2.63 30.47 -12.12
C LEU A 571 -4.04 29.89 -12.26
N SER A 572 -5.07 30.48 -11.64
CA SER A 572 -6.47 30.05 -11.80
C SER A 572 -6.95 30.28 -13.23
N ASP A 573 -6.65 31.45 -13.79
CA ASP A 573 -6.98 31.81 -15.17
C ASP A 573 -6.28 30.87 -16.17
N GLN A 574 -5.01 30.54 -15.92
CA GLN A 574 -4.28 29.54 -16.71
C GLN A 574 -4.97 28.16 -16.66
N GLY A 575 -5.52 27.79 -15.51
CA GLY A 575 -6.35 26.59 -15.37
C GLY A 575 -7.62 26.66 -16.22
N LEU A 576 -8.38 27.75 -16.13
CA LEU A 576 -9.57 27.97 -16.95
C LEU A 576 -9.28 27.98 -18.45
N PHE A 577 -8.15 28.57 -18.86
CA PHE A 577 -7.64 28.50 -20.22
C PHE A 577 -7.40 27.05 -20.65
N ALA A 578 -6.74 26.24 -19.82
CA ALA A 578 -6.51 24.84 -20.12
C ALA A 578 -7.81 24.03 -20.25
N ILE A 579 -8.80 24.30 -19.38
CA ILE A 579 -10.11 23.65 -19.45
C ILE A 579 -10.87 24.07 -20.71
N GLY A 580 -10.90 25.36 -21.04
CA GLY A 580 -11.55 25.87 -22.26
C GLY A 580 -10.92 25.31 -23.53
N TYR A 581 -9.59 25.20 -23.56
CA TYR A 581 -8.86 24.52 -24.61
C TYR A 581 -9.28 23.04 -24.74
N TYR A 582 -9.26 22.30 -23.61
CA TYR A 582 -9.58 20.87 -23.60
C TYR A 582 -11.02 20.57 -24.03
N HIS A 583 -11.98 21.33 -23.51
CA HIS A 583 -13.40 21.19 -23.87
C HIS A 583 -13.64 21.41 -25.36
N GLN A 584 -13.05 22.47 -25.93
CA GLN A 584 -13.25 22.80 -27.34
C GLN A 584 -12.51 21.81 -28.26
N MET A 585 -11.37 21.25 -27.84
CA MET A 585 -10.73 20.13 -28.55
C MET A 585 -11.59 18.87 -28.53
N CYS A 586 -12.14 18.48 -27.37
CA CYS A 586 -13.04 17.33 -27.28
C CYS A 586 -14.27 17.49 -28.19
N ASP A 587 -14.85 18.70 -28.25
CA ASP A 587 -15.95 19.03 -29.14
C ASP A 587 -15.59 18.85 -30.63
N PHE A 588 -14.36 19.20 -31.05
CA PHE A 588 -13.93 18.97 -32.44
C PHE A 588 -13.79 17.49 -32.82
N TYR A 589 -13.43 16.62 -31.87
CA TYR A 589 -13.20 15.20 -32.14
C TYR A 589 -14.41 14.32 -31.89
N ARG A 590 -15.40 14.79 -31.12
CA ARG A 590 -16.70 14.13 -31.02
C ARG A 590 -17.44 14.37 -32.33
N GLY A 591 -17.59 13.32 -33.13
CA GLY A 591 -18.43 13.38 -34.32
C GLY A 591 -19.80 13.95 -33.93
N LYS A 592 -20.25 15.02 -34.61
CA LYS A 592 -21.60 15.53 -34.41
C LYS A 592 -22.55 14.37 -34.67
N LYS A 593 -23.21 13.86 -33.62
CA LYS A 593 -24.42 13.06 -33.82
C LYS A 593 -25.37 13.99 -34.57
N VAL A 594 -25.63 13.66 -35.82
CA VAL A 594 -26.75 14.22 -36.56
C VAL A 594 -27.97 13.69 -35.82
N GLU A 595 -28.62 14.56 -35.03
CA GLU A 595 -29.96 14.28 -34.52
C GLU A 595 -30.96 14.23 -35.68
#